data_AF-A0A919KGH9-F1
#
_entry.id   AF-A0A919KGH9-F1
#
_cell.length_a   1.000
_cell.length_b   1.000
_cell.length_c   1.000
_cell.angle_alpha   90.00
_cell.angle_beta   90.00
_cell.angle_gamma   90.00
#
_symmetry.space_group_name_H-M   'P 1'
#
loop_
_entity.id
_entity.type
_entity.pdbx_description
1 polymer ?
#
loop_
_entity_poly.entity_id
_entity_poly.type
_entity_poly.pdbx_seq_one_letter_code
_entity_poly.pdbx_strand_id
1 'polypeptide(L)'
;MRLPRLFSAALLATSLFATTLSAQPQPAPAGASGQPYRTLRAKELLAGIDEGALAAPTPDPARQRELSTGRAMAYVYGVADITAGKAWCPPPRLAISELASVTYAYLAKLPPARLDEPASVAVVQALGAAHPCK
;
A
#
# COMPACT_ATOMS: atom_id res chain seq x y z
N MET A 1 58.76 50.54 -12.19
CA MET A 1 59.13 49.36 -11.38
C MET A 1 58.32 48.17 -11.87
N ARG A 2 59.01 47.10 -12.32
CA ARG A 2 58.45 45.82 -12.79
C ARG A 2 58.96 44.70 -11.86
N LEU A 3 58.24 43.56 -11.90
CA LEU A 3 58.46 42.20 -11.38
C LEU A 3 57.79 41.82 -10.04
N PRO A 4 57.45 40.53 -9.81
CA PRO A 4 57.14 39.45 -10.77
C PRO A 4 55.89 38.63 -10.44
N ARG A 5 55.42 37.87 -11.44
CA ARG A 5 54.49 36.74 -11.31
C ARG A 5 55.19 35.57 -10.61
N LEU A 6 54.54 34.98 -9.61
CA LEU A 6 54.92 33.68 -9.08
C LEU A 6 53.86 32.66 -9.50
N PHE A 7 54.29 31.77 -10.40
CA PHE A 7 53.64 30.49 -10.67
C PHE A 7 53.81 29.61 -9.43
N SER A 8 52.71 29.09 -8.88
CA SER A 8 52.75 28.00 -7.90
C SER A 8 52.13 26.76 -8.49
N ALA A 9 52.95 25.71 -8.44
CA ALA A 9 52.81 24.38 -8.98
C ALA A 9 51.53 23.65 -8.58
N ALA A 10 51.09 22.80 -9.50
CA ALA A 10 50.09 21.77 -9.30
C ALA A 10 50.47 20.81 -8.16
N LEU A 11 49.53 20.55 -7.26
CA LEU A 11 49.52 19.37 -6.40
C LEU A 11 48.34 18.49 -6.82
N LEU A 12 48.66 17.47 -7.62
CA LEU A 12 47.78 16.35 -7.91
C LEU A 12 47.63 15.52 -6.63
N ALA A 13 46.60 15.81 -5.83
CA ALA A 13 46.19 14.95 -4.73
C ALA A 13 45.35 13.79 -5.30
N THR A 14 46.03 12.72 -5.74
CA THR A 14 45.41 11.44 -6.05
C THR A 14 44.85 10.82 -4.77
N SER A 15 43.59 11.13 -4.48
CA SER A 15 42.84 10.53 -3.38
C SER A 15 42.48 9.09 -3.75
N LEU A 16 43.26 8.12 -3.29
CA LEU A 16 42.87 6.71 -3.25
C LEU A 16 41.75 6.56 -2.21
N PHE A 17 40.49 6.77 -2.61
CA PHE A 17 39.35 6.34 -1.81
C PHE A 17 39.22 4.82 -1.95
N ALA A 18 39.79 4.11 -0.97
CA ALA A 18 39.46 2.72 -0.75
C ALA A 18 37.97 2.63 -0.36
N THR A 19 37.12 2.23 -1.30
CA THR A 19 35.72 1.94 -1.06
C THR A 19 35.62 0.63 -0.27
N THR A 20 35.75 0.71 1.05
CA THR A 20 35.25 -0.36 1.92
C THR A 20 33.73 -0.37 1.76
N LEU A 21 33.21 -1.33 0.99
CA LEU A 21 31.79 -1.60 0.85
C LEU A 21 31.27 -2.12 2.20
N SER A 22 30.89 -1.20 3.08
CA SER A 22 30.16 -1.53 4.31
C SER A 22 28.81 -2.10 3.89
N ALA A 23 28.61 -3.41 4.04
CA ALA A 23 27.31 -4.03 3.91
C ALA A 23 26.40 -3.43 4.99
N GLN A 24 25.54 -2.48 4.61
CA GLN A 24 24.50 -2.00 5.51
C GLN A 24 23.53 -3.17 5.77
N PRO A 25 23.07 -3.37 7.02
CA PRO A 25 22.04 -4.36 7.31
C PRO A 25 20.83 -4.04 6.42
N GLN A 26 20.49 -4.94 5.49
CA GLN A 26 19.27 -4.79 4.70
C GLN A 26 18.09 -4.79 5.68
N PRO A 27 17.17 -3.82 5.60
CA PRO A 27 15.94 -3.89 6.37
C PRO A 27 15.28 -5.23 6.06
N ALA A 28 14.84 -5.93 7.11
CA ALA A 28 14.17 -7.21 6.97
C ALA A 28 13.04 -7.09 5.93
N PRO A 29 12.78 -8.14 5.12
CA PRO A 29 11.72 -8.09 4.14
C PRO A 29 10.41 -7.69 4.82
N ALA A 30 9.72 -6.70 4.23
CA ALA A 30 8.44 -6.24 4.73
C ALA A 30 7.47 -7.43 4.78
N GLY A 31 7.15 -7.92 5.98
CA GLY A 31 6.30 -9.10 6.18
C GLY A 31 6.94 -10.24 6.98
N ALA A 32 8.15 -10.09 7.52
CA ALA A 32 8.74 -11.06 8.45
C ALA A 32 8.02 -11.17 9.83
N SER A 33 6.74 -10.84 9.89
CA SER A 33 5.87 -11.23 11.00
C SER A 33 5.46 -12.68 10.76
N GLY A 34 5.97 -13.62 11.57
CA GLY A 34 5.62 -15.06 11.52
C GLY A 34 4.17 -15.38 11.90
N GLN A 35 3.22 -14.51 11.55
CA GLN A 35 1.80 -14.77 11.72
C GLN A 35 1.37 -15.84 10.72
N PRO A 36 0.65 -16.88 11.16
CA PRO A 36 0.10 -17.88 10.23
C PRO A 36 -0.87 -17.19 9.27
N TYR A 37 -0.97 -17.75 8.06
CA TYR A 37 -1.94 -17.26 7.09
C TYR A 37 -3.35 -17.29 7.68
N ARG A 38 -4.06 -16.18 7.51
CA ARG A 38 -5.49 -16.06 7.77
C ARG A 38 -6.12 -15.10 6.77
N THR A 39 -7.44 -15.21 6.63
CA THR A 39 -8.20 -14.25 5.83
C THR A 39 -8.26 -12.90 6.55
N LEU A 40 -8.18 -11.83 5.74
CA LEU A 40 -8.49 -10.48 6.20
C LEU A 40 -9.98 -10.41 6.50
N ARG A 41 -10.37 -9.83 7.64
CA ARG A 41 -11.78 -9.64 8.04
C ARG A 41 -12.30 -8.28 7.58
N ALA A 42 -13.60 -8.16 7.41
CA ALA A 42 -14.26 -6.92 6.97
C ALA A 42 -13.95 -5.73 7.89
N LYS A 43 -13.92 -5.93 9.22
CA LYS A 43 -13.49 -4.91 10.19
C LYS A 43 -12.06 -4.43 9.98
N GLU A 44 -11.16 -5.31 9.58
CA GLU A 44 -9.74 -4.98 9.39
C GLU A 44 -9.53 -4.20 8.09
N LEU A 45 -10.29 -4.55 7.05
CA LEU A 45 -10.33 -3.75 5.83
C LEU A 45 -10.91 -2.36 6.11
N LEU A 46 -12.00 -2.26 6.88
CA LEU A 46 -12.61 -0.98 7.27
C LEU A 46 -11.64 -0.13 8.10
N ALA A 47 -11.02 -0.69 9.15
CA ALA A 47 -10.00 0.00 9.95
C ALA A 47 -8.76 0.38 9.12
N GLY A 48 -8.41 -0.42 8.09
CA GLY A 48 -7.39 -0.06 7.12
C GLY A 48 -7.67 1.25 6.39
N ILE A 49 -8.94 1.46 6.03
CA ILE A 49 -9.43 2.66 5.33
C ILE A 49 -9.62 3.83 6.31
N ASP A 50 -10.24 3.60 7.47
CA ASP A 50 -10.67 4.65 8.42
C ASP A 50 -9.58 5.07 9.42
N GLU A 51 -8.71 4.15 9.82
CA GLU A 51 -7.74 4.35 10.90
C GLU A 51 -6.29 4.22 10.42
N GLY A 52 -6.08 3.57 9.26
CA GLY A 52 -4.73 3.27 8.80
C GLY A 52 -4.09 2.10 9.54
N ALA A 53 -4.89 1.05 9.81
CA ALA A 53 -4.51 -0.10 10.62
C ALA A 53 -4.01 -1.34 9.83
N LEU A 54 -3.75 -1.22 8.52
CA LEU A 54 -3.30 -2.34 7.67
C LEU A 54 -1.80 -2.34 7.38
N ALA A 55 -1.13 -1.21 7.52
CA ALA A 55 0.32 -1.11 7.42
C ALA A 55 1.00 -1.56 8.71
N ALA A 56 2.26 -1.99 8.61
CA ALA A 56 3.09 -2.09 9.81
C ALA A 56 3.24 -0.68 10.42
N PRO A 57 3.34 -0.56 11.76
CA PRO A 57 3.54 0.73 12.40
C PRO A 57 4.76 1.47 11.83
N THR A 58 4.60 2.76 11.54
CA THR A 58 5.71 3.64 11.13
C THR A 58 5.82 4.84 12.07
N PRO A 59 7.02 5.43 12.26
CA PRO A 59 7.16 6.63 13.09
C PRO A 59 6.33 7.82 12.60
N ASP A 60 6.07 7.91 11.29
CA ASP A 60 5.21 8.92 10.68
C ASP A 60 3.77 8.41 10.54
N PRO A 61 2.77 8.99 11.24
CA PRO A 61 1.37 8.58 11.12
C PRO A 61 0.78 8.81 9.73
N ALA A 62 1.20 9.86 9.01
CA ALA A 62 0.70 10.14 7.67
C ALA A 62 1.15 9.04 6.70
N ARG A 63 2.42 8.64 6.80
CA ARG A 63 2.95 7.52 6.02
C ARG A 63 2.26 6.20 6.34
N GLN A 64 1.99 5.91 7.62
CA GLN A 64 1.27 4.69 8.01
C GLN A 64 -0.13 4.66 7.38
N ARG A 65 -0.83 5.81 7.42
CA ARG A 65 -2.17 5.94 6.84
C ARG A 65 -2.14 5.75 5.33
N GLU A 66 -1.21 6.39 4.63
CA GLU A 66 -1.02 6.23 3.18
C GLU A 66 -0.80 4.76 2.79
N LEU A 67 0.13 4.08 3.48
CA LEU A 67 0.43 2.66 3.24
C LEU A 67 -0.76 1.75 3.52
N SER A 68 -1.51 2.03 4.58
CA SER A 68 -2.69 1.25 4.97
C SER A 68 -3.83 1.40 3.97
N THR A 69 -4.11 2.64 3.57
CA THR A 69 -5.08 2.95 2.51
C THR A 69 -4.67 2.25 1.22
N GLY A 70 -3.38 2.32 0.84
CA GLY A 70 -2.86 1.61 -0.34
C GLY A 70 -3.07 0.10 -0.28
N ARG A 71 -2.81 -0.53 0.89
CA ARG A 71 -3.07 -1.97 1.11
C ARG A 71 -4.56 -2.31 1.03
N ALA A 72 -5.43 -1.47 1.59
CA ALA A 72 -6.87 -1.64 1.51
C ALA A 72 -7.35 -1.60 0.05
N MET A 73 -6.93 -0.59 -0.72
CA MET A 73 -7.33 -0.46 -2.12
C MET A 73 -6.82 -1.62 -2.98
N ALA A 74 -5.56 -2.02 -2.79
CA ALA A 74 -4.99 -3.18 -3.48
C ALA A 74 -5.77 -4.47 -3.16
N TYR A 75 -6.20 -4.66 -1.91
CA TYR A 75 -7.05 -5.80 -1.53
C TYR A 75 -8.39 -5.78 -2.28
N VAL A 76 -9.06 -4.63 -2.32
CA VAL A 76 -10.35 -4.46 -3.04
C VAL A 76 -10.17 -4.75 -4.53
N TYR A 77 -9.15 -4.18 -5.17
CA TYR A 77 -8.91 -4.38 -6.60
C TYR A 77 -8.57 -5.84 -6.91
N GLY A 78 -7.75 -6.50 -6.09
CA GLY A 78 -7.46 -7.92 -6.26
C GLY A 78 -8.70 -8.81 -6.19
N VAL A 79 -9.61 -8.54 -5.25
CA VAL A 79 -10.90 -9.26 -5.16
C VAL A 79 -11.80 -8.92 -6.36
N ALA A 80 -11.83 -7.66 -6.78
CA ALA A 80 -12.63 -7.21 -7.92
C ALA A 80 -12.20 -7.95 -9.20
N ASP A 81 -10.91 -7.99 -9.52
CA ASP A 81 -10.37 -8.60 -10.75
C ASP A 81 -10.70 -10.10 -10.86
N ILE A 82 -10.61 -10.86 -9.77
CA ILE A 82 -10.87 -12.30 -9.80
C ILE A 82 -12.37 -12.66 -9.88
N THR A 83 -13.24 -11.73 -9.51
CA THR A 83 -14.70 -11.95 -9.38
C THR A 83 -15.55 -11.22 -10.42
N ALA A 84 -14.97 -10.28 -11.17
CA ALA A 84 -15.63 -9.55 -12.25
C ALA A 84 -16.15 -10.51 -13.33
N GLY A 85 -17.36 -10.23 -13.85
CA GLY A 85 -18.06 -11.06 -14.83
C GLY A 85 -18.63 -12.36 -14.28
N LYS A 86 -18.47 -12.64 -12.97
CA LYS A 86 -18.99 -13.85 -12.31
C LYS A 86 -19.97 -13.49 -11.18
N ALA A 87 -19.50 -12.71 -10.21
CA ALA A 87 -20.30 -12.33 -9.04
C ALA A 87 -20.84 -10.89 -9.12
N TRP A 88 -20.25 -10.09 -10.00
CA TRP A 88 -20.64 -8.71 -10.29
C TRP A 88 -20.13 -8.34 -11.69
N CYS A 89 -20.73 -7.34 -12.33
CA CYS A 89 -20.45 -7.00 -13.73
C CYS A 89 -20.14 -5.50 -13.87
N PRO A 90 -18.87 -5.09 -14.11
CA PRO A 90 -18.50 -3.68 -14.20
C PRO A 90 -19.17 -2.99 -15.41
N PRO A 91 -19.73 -1.78 -15.24
CA PRO A 91 -20.18 -1.00 -16.38
C PRO A 91 -19.00 -0.47 -17.22
N PRO A 92 -19.19 -0.14 -18.51
CA PRO A 92 -18.11 0.21 -19.45
C PRO A 92 -17.21 1.41 -19.08
N ARG A 93 -17.57 2.22 -18.07
CA ARG A 93 -16.83 3.41 -17.65
C ARG A 93 -16.64 3.48 -16.13
N LEU A 94 -16.65 2.33 -15.46
CA LEU A 94 -16.40 2.30 -14.02
C LEU A 94 -14.97 2.76 -13.72
N ALA A 95 -14.82 3.77 -12.86
CA ALA A 95 -13.50 4.18 -12.39
C ALA A 95 -13.00 3.19 -11.34
N ILE A 96 -11.71 2.87 -11.36
CA ILE A 96 -11.10 1.95 -10.39
C ILE A 96 -11.32 2.44 -8.95
N SER A 97 -11.26 3.74 -8.71
CA SER A 97 -11.53 4.35 -7.39
C SER A 97 -12.98 4.18 -6.90
N GLU A 98 -13.95 3.94 -7.80
CA GLU A 98 -15.33 3.65 -7.41
C GLU A 98 -15.45 2.28 -6.74
N LEU A 99 -14.62 1.29 -7.10
CA LEU A 99 -14.60 -0.02 -6.44
C LEU A 99 -14.34 0.11 -4.93
N ALA A 100 -13.34 0.92 -4.59
CA ALA A 100 -12.99 1.24 -3.21
C ALA A 100 -14.12 1.99 -2.50
N SER A 101 -14.69 3.01 -3.17
CA SER A 101 -15.74 3.85 -2.60
C SER A 101 -17.04 3.08 -2.32
N VAL A 102 -17.46 2.23 -3.26
CA VAL A 102 -18.63 1.34 -3.11
C VAL A 102 -18.39 0.33 -1.98
N THR A 103 -17.20 -0.26 -1.94
CA THR A 103 -16.83 -1.20 -0.87
C THR A 103 -16.89 -0.53 0.50
N TYR A 104 -16.29 0.66 0.65
CA TYR A 104 -16.32 1.42 1.88
C TYR A 104 -17.75 1.71 2.34
N ALA A 105 -18.58 2.24 1.43
CA ALA A 105 -19.97 2.57 1.73
C ALA A 105 -20.80 1.34 2.18
N TYR A 106 -20.48 0.15 1.66
CA TYR A 106 -21.09 -1.10 2.10
C TYR A 106 -20.58 -1.53 3.49
N LEU A 107 -19.26 -1.55 3.69
CA LEU A 107 -18.63 -1.93 4.96
C LEU A 107 -19.09 -1.06 6.13
N ALA A 108 -19.15 0.25 5.92
CA ALA A 108 -19.59 1.22 6.94
C ALA A 108 -21.05 1.04 7.38
N LYS A 109 -21.86 0.31 6.59
CA LYS A 109 -23.28 0.02 6.89
C LYS A 109 -23.49 -1.41 7.41
N LEU A 110 -22.45 -2.24 7.45
CA LEU A 110 -22.59 -3.60 7.94
C LEU A 110 -22.90 -3.61 9.45
N PRO A 111 -23.79 -4.50 9.91
CA PRO A 111 -23.97 -4.71 11.34
C PRO A 111 -22.70 -5.36 11.93
N PRO A 112 -22.38 -5.13 13.21
CA PRO A 112 -21.13 -5.59 13.83
C PRO A 112 -20.82 -7.08 13.63
N ALA A 113 -21.84 -7.94 13.74
CA ALA A 113 -21.68 -9.38 13.54
C ALA A 113 -21.14 -9.77 12.16
N ARG A 114 -21.42 -8.95 11.13
CA ARG A 114 -20.97 -9.18 9.75
C ARG A 114 -19.57 -8.61 9.48
N LEU A 115 -19.07 -7.74 10.35
CA LEU A 115 -17.71 -7.21 10.23
C LEU A 115 -16.63 -8.28 10.56
N ASP A 116 -17.02 -9.39 11.19
CA ASP A 116 -16.16 -10.56 11.41
C ASP A 116 -16.10 -11.52 10.21
N GLU A 117 -16.87 -11.28 9.15
CA GLU A 117 -16.78 -12.06 7.91
C GLU A 117 -15.46 -11.81 7.16
N PRO A 118 -15.01 -12.72 6.29
CA PRO A 118 -13.89 -12.44 5.39
C PRO A 118 -14.16 -11.19 4.55
N ALA A 119 -13.18 -10.29 4.47
CA ALA A 119 -13.29 -9.05 3.71
C ALA A 119 -13.60 -9.30 2.22
N SER A 120 -13.09 -10.38 1.64
CA SER A 120 -13.40 -10.77 0.26
C SER A 120 -14.90 -11.00 0.03
N VAL A 121 -15.60 -11.61 1.00
CA VAL A 121 -17.05 -11.82 0.92
C VAL A 121 -17.78 -10.48 0.93
N ALA A 122 -17.40 -9.57 1.84
CA ALA A 122 -17.99 -8.24 1.92
C ALA A 122 -17.72 -7.40 0.66
N VAL A 123 -16.52 -7.47 0.08
CA VAL A 123 -16.18 -6.80 -1.19
C VAL A 123 -17.05 -7.32 -2.33
N VAL A 124 -17.15 -8.65 -2.49
CA VAL A 124 -17.98 -9.25 -3.55
C VAL A 124 -19.44 -8.84 -3.40
N GLN A 125 -19.97 -8.83 -2.18
CA GLN A 125 -21.35 -8.40 -1.92
C GLN A 125 -21.56 -6.91 -2.20
N ALA A 126 -20.59 -6.07 -1.85
CA ALA A 126 -20.65 -4.63 -2.14
C ALA A 126 -20.71 -4.39 -3.66
N LEU A 127 -19.80 -5.02 -4.41
CA LEU A 127 -19.73 -4.88 -5.86
C LEU A 127 -20.96 -5.49 -6.54
N GLY A 128 -21.43 -6.66 -6.10
CA GLY A 128 -22.63 -7.30 -6.62
C GLY A 128 -23.91 -6.51 -6.35
N ALA A 129 -23.99 -5.83 -5.20
CA ALA A 129 -25.11 -4.95 -4.89
C ALA A 129 -25.13 -3.68 -5.75
N ALA A 130 -23.95 -3.10 -6.03
CA ALA A 130 -23.84 -1.88 -6.85
C ALA A 130 -23.92 -2.14 -8.36
N HIS A 131 -23.38 -3.29 -8.80
CA HIS A 131 -23.20 -3.63 -10.21
C HIS A 131 -23.56 -5.10 -10.46
N PRO A 132 -24.86 -5.48 -10.32
CA PRO A 132 -25.29 -6.84 -10.54
C PRO A 132 -25.10 -7.25 -12.00
N CYS A 133 -24.80 -8.53 -12.22
CA CYS A 133 -24.84 -9.12 -13.56
C CYS A 133 -26.29 -9.27 -14.02
N LYS A 134 -26.50 -9.19 -15.34
CA LYS A 134 -27.80 -9.40 -16.00
C LYS A 134 -27.91 -10.81 -16.56
#